data_AF-A0A3A5A0Z3-F1
#
_entry.id   AF-A0A3A5A0Z3-F1
#
_cell.length_a   1.000
_cell.length_b   1.000
_cell.length_c   1.000
_cell.angle_alpha   90.00
_cell.angle_beta   90.00
_cell.angle_gamma   90.00
#
_symmetry.space_group_name_H-M   'P 1'
#
loop_
_entity.id
_entity.type
_entity.pdbx_description
1 polymer ?
#
loop_
_entity_poly.entity_id
_entity_poly.type
_entity_poly.pdbx_seq_one_letter_code
_entity_poly.pdbx_strand_id
1 'polypeptide(L)'
;MKKKTRYIVVWEDCRKNTDVARRFFVPGYRGHLPFFLGEAEVEAFEKKEKVELREEHLLKGILCGLYEFDHYPTSVHQRGDRKTLLYLLNVLRNGFEFKSIEEMIIDVALDIREQDGNDVSRVILEVGSELVPRSSKIKSELICDLWATASGDDFKFLERIIALVAQIDLNDVYPGAREVIRYYGFCATVILNRRHYVTSNLERYIYPEITKPGLRQRITALLENPEKCNLEDLRVI
;
A
#
# COMPACT_ATOMS: atom_id res chain seq x y z
N MET A 1 1.67 -23.05 -1.99
CA MET A 1 1.00 -22.00 -1.18
C MET A 1 2.09 -21.18 -0.50
N LYS A 2 2.28 -19.91 -0.86
CA LYS A 2 3.13 -19.01 -0.06
C LYS A 2 2.47 -18.88 1.32
N LYS A 3 3.21 -19.18 2.38
CA LYS A 3 2.80 -18.97 3.76
C LYS A 3 2.45 -17.47 3.86
N LYS A 4 1.23 -17.10 4.24
CA LYS A 4 0.93 -15.68 4.51
C LYS A 4 1.87 -15.24 5.63
N THR A 5 2.78 -14.31 5.33
CA THR A 5 3.67 -13.76 6.35
C THR A 5 2.81 -13.17 7.46
N ARG A 6 3.10 -13.55 8.70
CA ARG A 6 2.30 -13.19 9.86
C ARG A 6 2.89 -11.93 10.47
N TYR A 7 2.18 -10.82 10.35
CA TYR A 7 2.48 -9.57 11.05
C TYR A 7 1.36 -9.24 12.03
N ILE A 8 1.66 -8.40 13.02
CA ILE A 8 0.65 -7.77 13.88
C ILE A 8 1.00 -6.30 14.13
N VAL A 9 -0.02 -5.46 14.34
CA VAL A 9 0.14 -4.11 14.89
C VAL A 9 -0.23 -4.14 16.36
N VAL A 10 0.74 -3.87 17.24
CA VAL A 10 0.53 -3.82 18.69
C VAL A 10 0.39 -2.36 19.13
N TRP A 11 -0.70 -2.06 19.83
CA TRP A 11 -1.00 -0.73 20.35
C TRP A 11 -0.58 -0.61 21.82
N GLU A 12 0.58 -0.01 22.07
CA GLU A 12 1.18 0.09 23.42
C GLU A 12 0.66 1.30 24.20
N ASP A 13 0.18 1.07 25.44
CA ASP A 13 -0.40 2.11 26.30
C ASP A 13 0.69 3.00 26.93
N CYS A 14 0.77 4.25 26.47
CA CYS A 14 1.73 5.24 26.97
C CYS A 14 1.34 5.81 28.35
N ARG A 15 0.09 5.63 28.82
CA ARG A 15 -0.35 6.17 30.13
C ARG A 15 0.32 5.45 31.29
N LYS A 16 0.53 4.14 31.15
CA LYS A 16 1.17 3.30 32.18
C LYS A 16 2.69 3.24 32.02
N ASN A 17 3.20 3.64 30.85
CA ASN A 17 4.61 3.51 30.49
C ASN A 17 5.19 4.85 30.05
N THR A 18 5.60 5.66 31.04
CA THR A 18 6.22 6.96 30.77
C THR A 18 7.53 6.87 30.00
N ASP A 19 8.21 5.72 30.07
CA ASP A 19 9.49 5.53 29.40
C ASP A 19 9.32 5.30 27.89
N VAL A 20 8.28 4.57 27.47
CA VAL A 20 7.90 4.45 26.05
C VAL A 20 7.53 5.82 25.48
N ALA A 21 6.67 6.57 26.16
CA ALA A 21 6.26 7.91 25.71
C ALA A 21 7.46 8.88 25.59
N ARG A 22 8.43 8.79 26.53
CA ARG A 22 9.66 9.58 26.50
C ARG A 22 10.62 9.13 25.39
N ARG A 23 10.83 7.83 25.23
CA ARG A 23 11.70 7.25 24.20
C ARG A 23 11.24 7.66 22.80
N PHE A 24 9.94 7.63 22.56
CA PHE A 24 9.36 7.89 21.23
C PHE A 24 8.81 9.31 21.07
N PHE A 25 9.46 10.32 21.66
CA PHE A 25 9.28 11.74 21.32
C PHE A 25 7.89 12.35 21.57
N VAL A 26 7.06 11.78 22.45
CA VAL A 26 5.76 12.34 22.86
C VAL A 26 5.62 12.45 24.39
N PRO A 27 6.44 13.30 25.05
CA PRO A 27 6.36 13.47 26.48
C PRO A 27 4.98 14.02 26.89
N GLY A 28 4.28 13.28 27.75
CA GLY A 28 2.95 13.66 28.25
C GLY A 28 1.77 13.18 27.41
N TYR A 29 2.01 12.47 26.29
CA TYR A 29 0.94 11.80 25.55
C TYR A 29 0.34 10.63 26.37
N ARG A 30 -0.98 10.53 26.34
CA ARG A 30 -1.78 9.60 27.16
C ARG A 30 -2.70 8.72 26.29
N GLY A 31 -2.20 8.32 25.11
CA GLY A 31 -2.88 7.39 24.21
C GLY A 31 -2.08 6.11 23.99
N HIS A 32 -2.34 5.44 22.87
CA HIS A 32 -1.59 4.25 22.45
C HIS A 32 -0.68 4.58 21.26
N LEU A 33 0.47 3.92 21.17
CA LEU A 33 1.36 3.99 20.02
C LEU A 33 1.35 2.65 19.27
N PRO A 34 1.13 2.64 17.95
CA PRO A 34 1.14 1.41 17.16
C PRO A 34 2.56 1.01 16.78
N PHE A 35 2.91 -0.25 16.99
CA PHE A 35 4.17 -0.85 16.58
C PHE A 35 3.90 -2.05 15.66
N PHE A 36 4.52 -2.05 14.49
CA PHE A 36 4.47 -3.17 13.57
C PHE A 36 5.50 -4.23 13.99
N LEU A 37 5.06 -5.46 14.13
CA LEU A 37 5.90 -6.62 14.41
C LEU A 37 5.82 -7.59 13.23
N GLY A 38 6.97 -7.90 12.63
CA GLY A 38 7.11 -8.91 11.57
C GLY A 38 7.14 -10.33 12.13
N GLU A 39 7.35 -11.34 11.27
CA GLU A 39 7.24 -12.77 11.66
C GLU A 39 8.13 -13.14 12.86
N ALA A 40 9.39 -12.68 12.88
CA ALA A 40 10.33 -12.98 13.95
C ALA A 40 9.91 -12.36 15.29
N GLU A 41 9.49 -11.09 15.29
CA GLU A 41 9.00 -10.41 16.48
C GLU A 41 7.66 -10.96 16.96
N VAL A 42 6.77 -11.37 16.04
CA VAL A 42 5.50 -12.02 16.37
C VAL A 42 5.75 -13.34 17.10
N GLU A 43 6.67 -14.17 16.61
CA GLU A 43 7.02 -15.43 17.28
C GLU A 43 7.55 -15.21 18.69
N ALA A 44 8.41 -14.21 18.89
CA ALA A 44 8.92 -13.84 20.21
C ALA A 44 7.79 -13.31 21.12
N PHE A 45 6.93 -12.44 20.60
CA PHE A 45 5.80 -11.88 21.32
C PHE A 45 4.82 -12.97 21.80
N GLU A 46 4.53 -13.94 20.95
CA GLU A 46 3.65 -15.07 21.27
C GLU A 46 4.22 -16.02 22.33
N LYS A 47 5.54 -16.18 22.34
CA LYS A 47 6.28 -16.90 23.38
C LYS A 47 6.40 -16.09 24.69
N LYS A 48 5.84 -14.87 24.73
CA LYS A 48 5.97 -13.91 25.85
C LYS A 48 7.43 -13.52 26.12
N GLU A 49 8.27 -13.59 25.10
CA GLU A 49 9.63 -13.10 25.16
C GLU A 49 9.64 -11.57 25.05
N LYS A 50 10.70 -10.94 25.54
CA LYS A 50 10.82 -9.48 25.50
C LYS A 50 11.16 -9.05 24.07
N VAL A 51 10.20 -8.45 23.37
CA VAL A 51 10.44 -7.77 22.09
C VAL A 51 10.92 -6.35 22.35
N GLU A 52 12.08 -5.99 21.83
CA GLU A 52 12.53 -4.61 21.87
C GLU A 52 11.85 -3.80 20.77
N LEU A 53 10.97 -2.88 21.17
CA LEU A 53 10.32 -1.94 20.27
C LEU A 53 11.29 -0.85 19.83
N ARG A 54 11.38 -0.62 18.52
CA ARG A 54 12.31 0.33 17.87
C ARG A 54 11.55 1.34 17.04
N GLU A 55 12.24 2.38 16.61
CA GLU A 55 11.71 3.51 15.83
C GLU A 55 11.16 3.03 14.47
N GLU A 56 11.78 2.01 13.87
CA GLU A 56 11.30 1.39 12.64
C GLU A 56 9.94 0.68 12.84
N HIS A 57 9.78 -0.08 13.94
CA HIS A 57 8.51 -0.70 14.30
C HIS A 57 7.42 0.37 14.49
N LEU A 58 7.76 1.52 15.08
CA LEU A 58 6.83 2.64 15.24
C LEU A 58 6.49 3.29 13.90
N LEU A 59 7.46 3.49 13.01
CA LEU A 59 7.22 4.07 11.68
C LEU A 59 6.25 3.22 10.86
N LYS A 60 6.55 1.93 10.72
CA LYS A 60 5.69 0.94 10.05
C LYS A 60 4.33 0.84 10.76
N GLY A 61 4.36 0.80 12.09
CA GLY A 61 3.17 0.72 12.94
C GLY A 61 2.24 1.91 12.79
N ILE A 62 2.75 3.14 12.68
CA ILE A 62 1.94 4.34 12.44
C ILE A 62 1.27 4.27 11.08
N LEU A 63 1.99 3.86 10.02
CA LEU A 63 1.42 3.80 8.67
C LEU A 63 0.30 2.76 8.59
N CYS A 64 0.48 1.56 9.16
CA CYS A 64 -0.59 0.56 9.25
C CYS A 64 -1.70 0.98 10.23
N GLY A 65 -1.33 1.57 11.36
CA GLY A 65 -2.26 1.97 12.42
C GLY A 65 -3.17 3.12 12.01
N LEU A 66 -2.71 4.04 11.15
CA LEU A 66 -3.56 5.07 10.56
C LEU A 66 -4.66 4.47 9.69
N TYR A 67 -4.36 3.39 8.94
CA TYR A 67 -5.38 2.68 8.17
C TYR A 67 -6.43 2.05 9.09
N GLU A 68 -6.00 1.32 10.13
CA GLU A 68 -6.89 0.75 11.15
C GLU A 68 -7.73 1.84 11.83
N PHE A 69 -7.12 2.98 12.14
CA PHE A 69 -7.80 4.12 12.76
C PHE A 69 -8.95 4.64 11.88
N ASP A 70 -8.71 4.81 10.58
CA ASP A 70 -9.67 5.42 9.65
C ASP A 70 -10.73 4.41 9.15
N HIS A 71 -10.43 3.10 9.11
CA HIS A 71 -11.35 2.07 8.56
C HIS A 71 -11.95 1.12 9.60
N TYR A 72 -11.24 0.85 10.70
CA TYR A 72 -11.63 -0.14 11.73
C TYR A 72 -11.41 0.39 13.15
N PRO A 73 -12.02 1.53 13.53
CA PRO A 73 -11.73 2.14 14.82
C PRO A 73 -12.14 1.25 16.00
N THR A 74 -11.23 1.04 16.95
CA THR A 74 -11.49 0.29 18.19
C THR A 74 -11.42 1.23 19.41
N SER A 75 -11.70 0.68 20.61
CA SER A 75 -11.67 1.46 21.86
C SER A 75 -10.30 2.01 22.25
N VAL A 76 -9.22 1.53 21.62
CA VAL A 76 -7.86 2.05 21.86
C VAL A 76 -7.58 3.35 21.13
N HIS A 77 -8.38 3.67 20.09
CA HIS A 77 -8.25 4.85 19.25
C HIS A 77 -9.01 6.04 19.83
N GLN A 78 -8.28 7.09 20.21
CA GLN A 78 -8.88 8.36 20.65
C GLN A 78 -8.80 9.41 19.54
N ARG A 79 -9.77 10.33 19.51
CA ARG A 79 -9.87 11.38 18.47
C ARG A 79 -8.61 12.25 18.35
N GLY A 80 -7.83 12.39 19.44
CA GLY A 80 -6.56 13.12 19.47
C GLY A 80 -5.38 12.34 18.90
N ASP A 81 -5.46 11.01 18.85
CA ASP A 81 -4.33 10.13 18.54
C ASP A 81 -3.86 10.33 17.11
N ARG A 82 -4.79 10.48 16.15
CA ARG A 82 -4.44 10.73 14.74
C ARG A 82 -3.50 11.93 14.57
N LYS A 83 -3.72 13.03 15.28
CA LYS A 83 -2.83 14.21 15.21
C LYS A 83 -1.45 13.90 15.76
N THR A 84 -1.38 13.16 16.87
CA THR A 84 -0.12 12.70 17.47
C THR A 84 0.64 11.76 16.54
N LEU A 85 -0.05 10.80 15.93
CA LEU A 85 0.54 9.85 14.98
C LEU A 85 1.13 10.57 13.76
N LEU A 86 0.42 11.56 13.20
CA LEU A 86 0.95 12.37 12.10
C LEU A 86 2.15 13.22 12.51
N TYR A 87 2.14 13.79 13.72
CA TYR A 87 3.30 14.50 14.26
C TYR A 87 4.52 13.57 14.38
N LEU A 88 4.32 12.39 14.95
CA LEU A 88 5.37 11.39 15.10
C LEU A 88 5.90 10.90 13.76
N LEU A 89 5.03 10.72 12.78
CA LEU A 89 5.44 10.35 11.43
C LEU A 89 6.42 11.37 10.84
N ASN A 90 6.21 12.67 11.08
CA ASN A 90 7.13 13.71 10.66
C ASN A 90 8.44 13.73 11.47
N VAL A 91 8.39 13.42 12.77
CA VAL A 91 9.60 13.26 13.60
C VAL A 91 10.45 12.10 13.09
N LEU A 92 9.84 10.94 12.85
CA LEU A 92 10.50 9.74 12.34
C LEU A 92 11.05 9.96 10.93
N ARG A 93 10.28 10.61 10.05
CA ARG A 93 10.76 11.01 8.71
C ARG A 93 12.11 11.75 8.79
N ASN A 94 12.20 12.73 9.70
CA ASN A 94 13.43 13.50 9.88
C ASN A 94 14.54 12.68 10.55
N GLY A 95 14.19 11.83 11.53
CA GLY A 95 15.15 10.98 12.23
C GLY A 95 15.81 9.92 11.33
N PHE A 96 15.06 9.41 10.34
CA PHE A 96 15.56 8.51 9.30
C PHE A 96 16.07 9.24 8.04
N GLU A 97 16.13 10.58 8.07
CA GLU A 97 16.68 11.42 7.00
C GLU A 97 16.00 11.27 5.61
N PHE A 98 14.73 10.86 5.57
CA PHE A 98 13.95 10.89 4.33
C PHE A 98 13.71 12.33 3.87
N LYS A 99 13.86 12.60 2.57
CA LYS A 99 13.74 13.97 2.01
C LYS A 99 12.29 14.42 1.96
N SER A 100 11.34 13.48 1.91
CA SER A 100 9.91 13.77 1.84
C SER A 100 9.07 12.66 2.47
N ILE A 101 7.79 12.97 2.77
CA ILE A 101 6.82 11.96 3.19
C ILE A 101 6.56 10.97 2.05
N GLU A 102 6.57 11.43 0.79
CA GLU A 102 6.40 10.56 -0.38
C GLU A 102 7.49 9.49 -0.44
N GLU A 103 8.77 9.89 -0.33
CA GLU A 103 9.93 8.97 -0.34
C GLU A 103 9.83 7.97 0.81
N MET A 104 9.61 8.44 2.04
CA MET A 104 9.45 7.57 3.21
C MET A 104 8.34 6.53 3.02
N ILE A 105 7.18 6.92 2.48
CA ILE A 105 6.06 5.99 2.28
C ILE A 105 6.40 4.94 1.24
N ILE A 106 7.02 5.34 0.12
CA ILE A 106 7.41 4.42 -0.94
C ILE A 106 8.47 3.44 -0.43
N ASP A 107 9.52 3.94 0.24
CA ASP A 107 10.61 3.12 0.73
C ASP A 107 10.12 2.12 1.80
N VAL A 108 9.29 2.57 2.74
CA VAL A 108 8.70 1.68 3.76
C VAL A 108 7.74 0.67 3.12
N ALA A 109 6.93 1.08 2.13
CA ALA A 109 6.04 0.16 1.43
C ALA A 109 6.81 -0.91 0.65
N LEU A 110 7.93 -0.55 0.01
CA LEU A 110 8.81 -1.49 -0.69
C LEU A 110 9.43 -2.50 0.27
N ASP A 111 9.99 -2.03 1.38
CA ASP A 111 10.58 -2.91 2.40
C ASP A 111 9.54 -3.88 2.98
N ILE A 112 8.35 -3.38 3.36
CA ILE A 112 7.24 -4.23 3.81
C ILE A 112 6.78 -5.20 2.72
N ARG A 113 6.78 -4.80 1.44
CA ARG A 113 6.38 -5.69 0.34
C ARG A 113 7.32 -6.89 0.24
N GLU A 114 8.62 -6.66 0.41
CA GLU A 114 9.64 -7.71 0.36
C GLU A 114 9.56 -8.66 1.56
N GLN A 115 9.29 -8.12 2.75
CA GLN A 115 9.27 -8.88 4.00
C GLN A 115 7.90 -9.55 4.25
N ASP A 116 6.81 -8.80 4.13
CA ASP A 116 5.46 -9.18 4.57
C ASP A 116 4.44 -9.32 3.43
N GLY A 117 4.78 -8.86 2.22
CA GLY A 117 3.99 -9.05 1.01
C GLY A 117 3.10 -7.87 0.62
N ASN A 118 2.48 -7.98 -0.57
CA ASN A 118 1.72 -6.90 -1.20
C ASN A 118 0.48 -6.48 -0.39
N ASP A 119 -0.14 -7.37 0.39
CA ASP A 119 -1.32 -7.04 1.20
C ASP A 119 -1.03 -5.92 2.21
N VAL A 120 0.14 -5.97 2.85
CA VAL A 120 0.56 -5.01 3.87
C VAL A 120 1.09 -3.74 3.23
N SER A 121 1.88 -3.89 2.16
CA SER A 121 2.37 -2.77 1.37
C SER A 121 1.21 -1.92 0.80
N ARG A 122 0.15 -2.57 0.31
CA ARG A 122 -1.09 -1.93 -0.14
C ARG A 122 -1.68 -1.03 0.94
N VAL A 123 -1.77 -1.51 2.19
CA VAL A 123 -2.32 -0.74 3.32
C VAL A 123 -1.52 0.55 3.54
N ILE A 124 -0.20 0.47 3.54
CA ILE A 124 0.68 1.64 3.67
C ILE A 124 0.48 2.62 2.50
N LEU A 125 0.37 2.11 1.28
CA LEU A 125 0.17 2.94 0.09
C LEU A 125 -1.22 3.57 0.02
N GLU A 126 -2.26 2.91 0.56
CA GLU A 126 -3.60 3.50 0.71
C GLU A 126 -3.56 4.71 1.64
N VAL A 127 -2.97 4.55 2.83
CA VAL A 127 -2.72 5.66 3.76
C VAL A 127 -1.88 6.73 3.10
N GLY A 128 -0.83 6.35 2.37
CA GLY A 128 0.02 7.31 1.69
C GLY A 128 -0.67 8.10 0.59
N SER A 129 -1.63 7.49 -0.11
CA SER A 129 -2.45 8.17 -1.11
C SER A 129 -3.37 9.22 -0.47
N GLU A 130 -3.74 9.05 0.80
CA GLU A 130 -4.47 10.06 1.56
C GLU A 130 -3.57 11.15 2.14
N LEU A 131 -2.37 10.78 2.61
CA LEU A 131 -1.40 11.73 3.17
C LEU A 131 -0.76 12.62 2.10
N VAL A 132 -0.55 12.08 0.89
CA VAL A 132 0.02 12.80 -0.26
C VAL A 132 -0.87 12.62 -1.50
N PRO A 133 -2.09 13.23 -1.54
CA PRO A 133 -3.09 12.98 -2.58
C PRO A 133 -2.67 13.29 -4.01
N ARG A 134 -1.62 14.10 -4.18
CA ARG A 134 -1.10 14.47 -5.50
C ARG A 134 0.06 13.61 -5.98
N SER A 135 0.58 12.70 -5.15
CA SER A 135 1.68 11.83 -5.55
C SER A 135 1.24 10.88 -6.66
N SER A 136 1.90 10.94 -7.81
CA SER A 136 1.71 9.96 -8.88
C SER A 136 2.44 8.65 -8.55
N LYS A 137 3.58 8.75 -7.85
CA LYS A 137 4.44 7.61 -7.49
C LYS A 137 3.78 6.67 -6.48
N ILE A 138 3.18 7.20 -5.41
CA ILE A 138 2.43 6.38 -4.44
C ILE A 138 1.26 5.69 -5.14
N LYS A 139 0.51 6.42 -5.98
CA LYS A 139 -0.63 5.83 -6.70
C LYS A 139 -0.19 4.76 -7.70
N SER A 140 0.95 4.91 -8.37
CA SER A 140 1.46 3.88 -9.26
C SER A 140 1.85 2.62 -8.50
N GLU A 141 2.55 2.75 -7.37
CA GLU A 141 2.86 1.60 -6.51
C GLU A 141 1.58 0.94 -5.97
N LEU A 142 0.60 1.74 -5.56
CA LEU A 142 -0.69 1.24 -5.06
C LEU A 142 -1.45 0.44 -6.13
N ILE A 143 -1.40 0.86 -7.40
CA ILE A 143 -2.02 0.10 -8.50
C ILE A 143 -1.37 -1.28 -8.64
N CYS A 144 -0.04 -1.34 -8.55
CA CYS A 144 0.69 -2.61 -8.61
C CYS A 144 0.29 -3.54 -7.46
N ASP A 145 0.21 -3.02 -6.24
CA ASP A 145 -0.18 -3.82 -5.08
C ASP A 145 -1.64 -4.22 -5.12
N LEU A 146 -2.57 -3.33 -5.50
CA LEU A 146 -3.97 -3.68 -5.71
C LEU A 146 -4.13 -4.83 -6.70
N TRP A 147 -3.36 -4.81 -7.81
CA TRP A 147 -3.37 -5.91 -8.78
C TRP A 147 -2.80 -7.21 -8.20
N ALA A 148 -1.68 -7.12 -7.49
CA ALA A 148 -1.01 -8.28 -6.87
C ALA A 148 -1.83 -8.91 -5.73
N THR A 149 -2.72 -8.13 -5.10
CA THR A 149 -3.60 -8.62 -4.02
C THR A 149 -4.99 -9.00 -4.52
N ALA A 150 -5.40 -8.53 -5.71
CA ALA A 150 -6.70 -8.85 -6.26
C ALA A 150 -6.81 -10.36 -6.55
N SER A 151 -7.95 -10.92 -6.17
CA SER A 151 -8.34 -12.30 -6.39
C SER A 151 -9.73 -12.37 -7.02
N GLY A 152 -9.94 -13.34 -7.93
CA GLY A 152 -11.24 -13.68 -8.53
C GLY A 152 -12.16 -12.48 -8.82
N ASP A 153 -13.08 -12.23 -7.90
CA ASP A 153 -14.20 -11.27 -7.98
C ASP A 153 -13.96 -9.94 -7.23
N ASP A 154 -12.72 -9.54 -6.98
CA ASP A 154 -12.37 -8.28 -6.27
C ASP A 154 -12.60 -7.03 -7.14
N PHE A 155 -13.84 -6.82 -7.61
CA PHE A 155 -14.23 -5.71 -8.47
C PHE A 155 -13.90 -4.34 -7.86
N LYS A 156 -13.93 -4.21 -6.52
CA LYS A 156 -13.56 -2.98 -5.82
C LYS A 156 -12.11 -2.58 -6.07
N PHE A 157 -11.18 -3.56 -6.14
CA PHE A 157 -9.78 -3.27 -6.44
C PHE A 157 -9.62 -2.83 -7.89
N LEU A 158 -10.33 -3.48 -8.82
CA LEU A 158 -10.32 -3.09 -10.24
C LEU A 158 -10.90 -1.68 -10.45
N GLU A 159 -12.00 -1.34 -9.77
CA GLU A 159 -12.58 0.01 -9.81
C GLU A 159 -11.61 1.05 -9.25
N ARG A 160 -10.93 0.71 -8.15
CA ARG A 160 -9.93 1.57 -7.54
C ARG A 160 -8.73 1.79 -8.47
N ILE A 161 -8.24 0.75 -9.14
CA ILE A 161 -7.17 0.86 -10.13
C ILE A 161 -7.56 1.82 -11.25
N ILE A 162 -8.75 1.69 -11.83
CA ILE A 162 -9.23 2.61 -12.89
C ILE A 162 -9.26 4.05 -12.37
N ALA A 163 -9.79 4.27 -11.16
CA ALA A 163 -9.85 5.59 -10.56
C ALA A 163 -8.47 6.20 -10.30
N LEU A 164 -7.49 5.40 -9.89
CA LEU A 164 -6.12 5.84 -9.64
C LEU A 164 -5.39 6.18 -10.94
N VAL A 165 -5.54 5.36 -11.99
CA VAL A 165 -4.94 5.63 -13.31
C VAL A 165 -5.36 6.98 -13.85
N ALA A 166 -6.63 7.37 -13.65
CA ALA A 166 -7.14 8.67 -14.09
C ALA A 166 -6.56 9.88 -13.31
N GLN A 167 -5.88 9.66 -12.19
CA GLN A 167 -5.35 10.69 -11.30
C GLN A 167 -3.81 10.82 -11.35
N ILE A 168 -3.15 9.97 -12.14
CA ILE A 168 -1.69 9.90 -12.22
C ILE A 168 -1.20 10.76 -13.39
N ASP A 169 -0.17 11.56 -13.15
CA ASP A 169 0.69 12.07 -14.22
C ASP A 169 1.80 11.03 -14.48
N LEU A 170 1.71 10.37 -15.63
CA LEU A 170 2.68 9.33 -16.01
C LEU A 170 4.10 9.88 -16.19
N ASN A 171 4.29 11.18 -16.40
CA ASN A 171 5.63 11.77 -16.48
C ASN A 171 6.35 11.78 -15.13
N ASP A 172 5.59 11.79 -14.03
CA ASP A 172 6.10 11.74 -12.66
C ASP A 172 6.27 10.29 -12.15
N VAL A 173 5.84 9.30 -12.93
CA VAL A 173 6.02 7.87 -12.62
C VAL A 173 7.35 7.35 -13.21
N TYR A 174 7.99 6.43 -12.49
CA TYR A 174 9.19 5.74 -12.94
C TYR A 174 9.00 5.17 -14.36
N PRO A 175 9.89 5.46 -15.32
CA PRO A 175 9.69 5.08 -16.72
C PRO A 175 9.38 3.60 -16.93
N GLY A 176 10.03 2.70 -16.17
CA GLY A 176 9.80 1.26 -16.27
C GLY A 176 8.41 0.79 -15.79
N ALA A 177 7.73 1.58 -14.96
CA ALA A 177 6.41 1.25 -14.42
C ALA A 177 5.25 1.77 -15.29
N ARG A 178 5.46 2.83 -16.08
CA ARG A 178 4.40 3.51 -16.86
C ARG A 178 3.56 2.56 -17.72
N GLU A 179 4.24 1.65 -18.39
CA GLU A 179 3.59 0.66 -19.25
C GLU A 179 2.74 -0.33 -18.45
N VAL A 180 3.24 -0.78 -17.30
CA VAL A 180 2.54 -1.71 -16.39
C VAL A 180 1.29 -1.05 -15.81
N ILE A 181 1.37 0.21 -15.42
CA ILE A 181 0.22 0.98 -14.90
C ILE A 181 -0.89 1.10 -15.96
N ARG A 182 -0.52 1.45 -17.21
CA ARG A 182 -1.49 1.52 -18.31
C ARG A 182 -2.10 0.15 -18.61
N TYR A 183 -1.27 -0.89 -18.61
CA TYR A 183 -1.71 -2.26 -18.81
C TYR A 183 -2.73 -2.71 -17.75
N TYR A 184 -2.45 -2.51 -16.47
CA TYR A 184 -3.39 -2.86 -15.39
C TYR A 184 -4.68 -2.04 -15.44
N GLY A 185 -4.60 -0.73 -15.73
CA GLY A 185 -5.80 0.09 -15.93
C GLY A 185 -6.68 -0.39 -17.08
N PHE A 186 -6.06 -0.81 -18.18
CA PHE A 186 -6.77 -1.38 -19.32
C PHE A 186 -7.43 -2.72 -18.97
N CYS A 187 -6.67 -3.64 -18.39
CA CYS A 187 -7.20 -4.96 -18.02
C CYS A 187 -8.37 -4.84 -17.04
N ALA A 188 -8.26 -3.98 -16.02
CA ALA A 188 -9.35 -3.69 -15.08
C ALA A 188 -10.61 -3.17 -15.80
N THR A 189 -10.43 -2.30 -16.80
CA THR A 189 -11.54 -1.74 -17.60
C THR A 189 -12.27 -2.81 -18.41
N VAL A 190 -11.51 -3.72 -19.04
CA VAL A 190 -12.08 -4.82 -19.84
C VAL A 190 -12.83 -5.80 -18.94
N ILE A 191 -12.23 -6.21 -17.81
CA ILE A 191 -12.83 -7.16 -16.87
C ILE A 191 -14.12 -6.61 -16.26
N LEU A 192 -14.16 -5.32 -15.91
CA LEU A 192 -15.38 -4.65 -15.44
C LEU A 192 -16.40 -4.36 -16.55
N ASN A 193 -16.20 -4.90 -17.76
CA ASN A 193 -17.09 -4.79 -18.92
C ASN A 193 -17.48 -3.33 -19.26
N ARG A 194 -16.56 -2.39 -19.09
CA ARG A 194 -16.78 -0.97 -19.44
C ARG A 194 -16.58 -0.75 -20.95
N ARG A 195 -17.46 -1.37 -21.75
CA ARG A 195 -17.33 -1.49 -23.23
C ARG A 195 -17.03 -0.19 -23.96
N HIS A 196 -17.66 0.92 -23.56
CA HIS A 196 -17.43 2.23 -24.18
C HIS A 196 -15.99 2.76 -24.01
N TYR A 197 -15.31 2.37 -22.94
CA TYR A 197 -13.95 2.81 -22.63
C TYR A 197 -12.89 1.97 -23.36
N VAL A 198 -13.20 0.69 -23.63
CA VAL A 198 -12.29 -0.25 -24.29
C VAL A 198 -12.08 0.11 -25.77
N THR A 199 -13.17 0.31 -26.51
CA THR A 199 -13.11 0.57 -27.97
C THR A 199 -12.51 1.93 -28.32
N SER A 200 -12.71 2.95 -27.47
CA SER A 200 -12.23 4.31 -27.72
C SER A 200 -10.75 4.52 -27.34
N ASN A 201 -10.18 3.68 -26.47
CA ASN A 201 -8.80 3.84 -25.96
C ASN A 201 -7.78 2.84 -26.51
N LEU A 202 -8.23 1.70 -27.08
CA LEU A 202 -7.34 0.63 -27.56
C LEU A 202 -6.30 1.11 -28.57
N GLU A 203 -6.75 1.74 -29.66
CA GLU A 203 -5.88 2.16 -30.76
C GLU A 203 -5.10 3.43 -30.45
N ARG A 204 -5.64 4.30 -29.59
CA ARG A 204 -5.08 5.64 -29.36
C ARG A 204 -4.13 5.70 -28.16
N TYR A 205 -4.32 4.86 -27.14
CA TYR A 205 -3.60 4.98 -25.87
C TYR A 205 -3.00 3.67 -25.35
N ILE A 206 -3.49 2.51 -25.80
CA ILE A 206 -3.04 1.21 -25.29
C ILE A 206 -1.99 0.60 -26.21
N TYR A 207 -2.29 0.36 -27.49
CA TYR A 207 -1.31 -0.25 -28.40
C TYR A 207 -0.06 0.61 -28.70
N PRO A 208 -0.16 1.94 -28.83
CA PRO A 208 1.03 2.78 -29.05
C PRO A 208 1.99 2.81 -27.84
N GLU A 209 1.43 2.68 -26.65
CA GLU A 209 2.14 2.90 -25.39
C GLU A 209 2.59 1.61 -24.70
N ILE A 210 1.96 0.48 -25.03
CA ILE A 210 2.37 -0.86 -24.60
C ILE A 210 3.24 -1.44 -25.70
N THR A 211 4.53 -1.56 -25.43
CA THR A 211 5.56 -1.98 -26.38
C THR A 211 6.05 -3.40 -26.13
N LYS A 212 5.95 -3.91 -24.89
CA LYS A 212 6.36 -5.26 -24.51
C LYS A 212 5.46 -6.29 -25.20
N PRO A 213 6.04 -7.20 -26.01
CA PRO A 213 5.25 -8.20 -26.75
C PRO A 213 4.38 -9.08 -25.85
N GLY A 214 4.88 -9.48 -24.67
CA GLY A 214 4.13 -10.30 -23.72
C GLY A 214 2.86 -9.62 -23.18
N LEU A 215 2.90 -8.30 -22.96
CA LEU A 215 1.72 -7.55 -22.52
C LEU A 215 0.69 -7.43 -23.64
N ARG A 216 1.14 -7.21 -24.89
CA ARG A 216 0.25 -7.18 -26.06
C ARG A 216 -0.48 -8.51 -26.27
N GLN A 217 0.23 -9.64 -26.15
CA GLN A 217 -0.38 -10.97 -26.27
C GLN A 217 -1.47 -11.20 -25.22
N ARG A 218 -1.22 -10.78 -23.97
CA ARG A 218 -2.22 -10.88 -22.89
C ARG A 218 -3.43 -9.99 -23.13
N ILE A 219 -3.23 -8.78 -23.66
CA ILE A 219 -4.32 -7.89 -24.07
C ILE A 219 -5.18 -8.54 -25.15
N THR A 220 -4.56 -9.11 -26.19
CA THR A 220 -5.28 -9.81 -27.25
C THR A 220 -6.09 -10.97 -26.68
N ALA A 221 -5.48 -11.82 -25.84
CA ALA A 221 -6.17 -12.94 -25.21
C ALA A 221 -7.37 -12.50 -24.35
N LEU A 222 -7.19 -11.44 -23.56
CA LEU A 222 -8.24 -10.85 -22.72
C LEU A 222 -9.41 -10.30 -23.55
N LEU A 223 -9.12 -9.68 -24.71
CA LEU A 223 -10.15 -9.15 -25.60
C LEU A 223 -10.92 -10.25 -26.33
N GLU A 224 -10.25 -11.32 -26.74
CA GLU A 224 -10.87 -12.43 -27.46
C GLU A 224 -11.76 -13.29 -26.57
N ASN A 225 -11.34 -13.55 -25.32
CA ASN A 225 -12.06 -14.43 -24.40
C ASN A 225 -11.99 -13.91 -22.94
N PRO A 226 -12.65 -12.79 -22.61
CA PRO A 226 -12.53 -12.17 -21.28
C PRO A 226 -12.96 -13.09 -20.14
N GLU A 227 -13.96 -13.94 -20.35
CA GLU A 227 -14.47 -14.89 -19.34
C GLU A 227 -13.50 -16.03 -19.01
N LYS A 228 -12.46 -16.23 -19.82
CA LYS A 228 -11.45 -17.27 -19.62
C LYS A 228 -10.17 -16.76 -18.97
N CYS A 229 -9.99 -15.45 -18.87
CA CYS A 229 -8.81 -14.86 -18.25
C CYS A 229 -9.04 -14.66 -16.75
N ASN A 230 -8.16 -15.24 -15.93
CA ASN A 230 -8.11 -14.91 -14.52
C ASN A 230 -7.10 -13.75 -14.28
N LEU A 231 -7.16 -13.11 -13.11
CA LEU A 231 -6.25 -12.00 -12.76
C LEU A 231 -4.77 -12.44 -12.68
N GLU A 232 -4.50 -13.69 -12.32
CA GLU A 232 -3.15 -14.25 -12.21
C GLU A 232 -2.47 -14.34 -13.58
N ASP A 233 -3.19 -14.76 -14.62
CA ASP A 233 -2.70 -14.90 -16.01
C ASP A 233 -2.20 -13.56 -16.56
N LEU A 234 -2.75 -12.47 -16.02
CA LEU A 234 -2.49 -11.11 -16.45
C LEU A 234 -1.38 -10.44 -15.63
N ARG A 235 -0.86 -11.04 -14.55
CA ARG A 235 0.18 -10.43 -13.68
C ARG A 235 1.52 -10.27 -14.38
N VAL A 236 2.10 -9.08 -14.31
CA VAL A 236 3.47 -8.82 -14.77
C VAL A 236 4.44 -9.32 -13.71
N ILE A 237 5.33 -10.26 -14.09
CA ILE A 237 6.42 -10.78 -13.24
C ILE A 237 7.68 -9.95 -13.52
#